data_AF-A0A960V5E0-F1
#
_entry.id   AF-A0A960V5E0-F1
#
_cell.length_a   1.000
_cell.length_b   1.000
_cell.length_c   1.000
_cell.angle_alpha   90.00
_cell.angle_beta   90.00
_cell.angle_gamma   90.00
#
_symmetry.space_group_name_H-M   'P 1'
#
loop_
_entity.id
_entity.type
_entity.pdbx_description
1 polymer ?
#
loop_
_entity_poly.entity_id
_entity_poly.type
_entity_poly.pdbx_seq_one_letter_code
_entity_poly.pdbx_strand_id
1 'polypeptide(L)'
;STHPSPHMRLSQIPNDNREFHKWVAKMEFVFADIRAGQNLENSLEEIREALKKYPDNKEFLKAEATCLHKIWLNTVPFDEQQLRSILSIPSFKDSMISSDSSRKATNKIPGDKIKYMKALSAYHKAINLSQDPYFISNYSTLIVYSNKKESRDMAVILSELSANVNPDIQTINNLALVYFISGEKRELAYDLFNKLIFKISHLHSLYPGIKEEATNTQKLYSAMNSKYVSPNYTPALNLALTSIYLRKKEAHTIAKIYIQNIESKSEWAGFLSVLSGVEIPEDNLGNKVFSFQKLKIGSDESLINKIIKEKPLLSVPIEETKDGIKLSGKRNIYSETGISITTLSGKISIIEFFKNGQGLDKKIRIGKSEKEIIKSLKTKSQKRGKYNIYYGIKNNLAIQFENGKVKQIVLFN
;
A
#
# COMPACT_ATOMS: atom_id res chain seq x y z
N SER A 1 4.11 3.23 -13.83
CA SER A 1 3.82 2.97 -15.26
C SER A 1 3.78 4.30 -15.98
N THR A 2 4.44 4.43 -17.13
CA THR A 2 4.53 5.68 -17.91
C THR A 2 3.48 5.82 -19.02
N HIS A 3 2.62 4.82 -19.20
CA HIS A 3 1.56 4.85 -20.22
C HIS A 3 0.19 4.68 -19.56
N PRO A 4 -0.82 5.49 -19.95
CA PRO A 4 -2.21 5.22 -19.59
C PRO A 4 -2.66 3.87 -20.17
N SER A 5 -3.60 3.20 -19.51
CA SER A 5 -4.08 1.87 -19.89
C SER A 5 -4.66 1.84 -21.32
N PRO A 6 -4.77 0.65 -21.95
CA PRO A 6 -5.36 0.54 -23.29
C PRO A 6 -6.75 1.18 -23.37
N HIS A 7 -7.63 0.94 -22.38
CA HIS A 7 -8.96 1.52 -22.36
C HIS A 7 -8.96 3.02 -22.05
N MET A 8 -8.03 3.52 -21.21
CA MET A 8 -7.87 4.97 -21.02
C MET A 8 -7.49 5.66 -22.34
N ARG A 9 -6.59 5.06 -23.14
CA ARG A 9 -6.24 5.58 -24.48
C ARG A 9 -7.43 5.51 -25.44
N LEU A 10 -8.13 4.38 -25.51
CA LEU A 10 -9.31 4.22 -26.37
C LEU A 10 -10.44 5.19 -25.99
N SER A 11 -10.62 5.53 -24.71
CA SER A 11 -11.63 6.49 -24.23
C SER A 11 -11.39 7.95 -24.66
N GLN A 12 -10.19 8.26 -25.17
CA GLN A 12 -9.84 9.57 -25.72
C GLN A 12 -10.21 9.70 -27.20
N ILE A 13 -10.42 8.57 -27.89
CA ILE A 13 -10.87 8.52 -29.28
C ILE A 13 -12.41 8.69 -29.32
N PRO A 14 -12.97 9.53 -30.20
CA PRO A 14 -14.41 9.56 -30.45
C PRO A 14 -14.86 8.25 -31.13
N ASN A 15 -15.61 7.41 -30.41
CA ASN A 15 -16.32 6.25 -30.94
C ASN A 15 -17.54 5.92 -30.05
N ASP A 16 -18.44 5.05 -30.52
CA ASP A 16 -19.67 4.72 -29.80
C ASP A 16 -19.40 3.98 -28.47
N ASN A 17 -18.28 3.25 -28.40
CA ASN A 17 -17.81 2.53 -27.22
C ASN A 17 -17.07 3.41 -26.19
N ARG A 18 -17.04 4.74 -26.38
CA ARG A 18 -16.21 5.64 -25.57
C ARG A 18 -16.52 5.59 -24.08
N GLU A 19 -17.79 5.60 -23.70
CA GLU A 19 -18.19 5.53 -22.28
C GLU A 19 -17.95 4.14 -21.68
N PHE A 20 -18.04 3.08 -22.48
CA PHE A 20 -17.61 1.74 -22.06
C PHE A 20 -16.10 1.72 -21.79
N HIS A 21 -15.27 2.28 -22.69
CA HIS A 21 -13.83 2.37 -22.47
C HIS A 21 -13.45 3.27 -21.28
N LYS A 22 -14.16 4.37 -21.02
CA LYS A 22 -13.98 5.13 -19.76
C LYS A 22 -14.28 4.28 -18.53
N TRP A 23 -15.38 3.52 -18.55
CA TRP A 23 -15.77 2.69 -17.41
C TRP A 23 -14.79 1.54 -17.16
N VAL A 24 -14.36 0.82 -18.21
CA VAL A 24 -13.32 -0.22 -18.07
C VAL A 24 -12.01 0.40 -17.56
N ALA A 25 -11.59 1.56 -18.08
CA ALA A 25 -10.40 2.25 -17.56
C ALA A 25 -10.54 2.61 -16.07
N LYS A 26 -11.71 3.06 -15.63
CA LYS A 26 -12.03 3.31 -14.21
C LYS A 26 -11.86 2.03 -13.38
N MET A 27 -12.38 0.89 -13.87
CA MET A 27 -12.22 -0.41 -13.21
C MET A 27 -10.77 -0.91 -13.20
N GLU A 28 -9.97 -0.68 -14.25
CA GLU A 28 -8.53 -0.98 -14.26
C GLU A 28 -7.78 -0.24 -13.13
N PHE A 29 -8.07 1.05 -12.92
CA PHE A 29 -7.50 1.82 -11.81
C PHE A 29 -7.98 1.32 -10.45
N VAL A 30 -9.28 1.02 -10.28
CA VAL A 30 -9.84 0.46 -9.04
C VAL A 30 -9.17 -0.87 -8.67
N PHE A 31 -8.98 -1.78 -9.63
CA PHE A 31 -8.28 -3.05 -9.37
C PHE A 31 -6.79 -2.85 -9.06
N ALA A 32 -6.12 -1.86 -9.67
CA ALA A 32 -4.74 -1.50 -9.35
C ALA A 32 -4.61 -0.90 -7.94
N ASP A 33 -5.55 -0.04 -7.54
CA ASP A 33 -5.57 0.63 -6.24
C ASP A 33 -5.79 -0.37 -5.10
N ILE A 34 -6.78 -1.25 -5.22
CA ILE A 34 -7.00 -2.34 -4.24
C ILE A 34 -5.80 -3.32 -4.24
N ARG A 35 -5.13 -3.54 -5.38
CA ARG A 35 -3.90 -4.36 -5.45
C ARG A 35 -2.78 -3.74 -4.63
N ALA A 36 -2.49 -2.45 -4.82
CA ALA A 36 -1.49 -1.68 -4.07
C ALA A 36 -1.88 -1.42 -2.59
N GLY A 37 -3.18 -1.48 -2.26
CA GLY A 37 -3.69 -1.16 -0.93
C GLY A 37 -3.91 0.34 -0.70
N GLN A 38 -4.11 1.12 -1.77
CA GLN A 38 -4.39 2.56 -1.74
C GLN A 38 -5.86 2.85 -2.08
N ASN A 39 -6.32 4.06 -1.76
CA ASN A 39 -7.67 4.58 -2.11
C ASN A 39 -8.81 3.57 -1.86
N LEU A 40 -8.70 2.77 -0.79
CA LEU A 40 -9.51 1.57 -0.61
C LEU A 40 -10.98 1.89 -0.38
N GLU A 41 -11.27 2.96 0.34
CA GLU A 41 -12.62 3.45 0.62
C GLU A 41 -13.35 3.83 -0.69
N ASN A 42 -12.70 4.64 -1.55
CA ASN A 42 -13.23 4.99 -2.87
C ASN A 42 -13.35 3.75 -3.76
N SER A 43 -12.34 2.89 -3.78
CA SER A 43 -12.33 1.66 -4.57
C SER A 43 -13.45 0.70 -4.16
N LEU A 44 -13.80 0.66 -2.87
CA LEU A 44 -14.93 -0.12 -2.34
C LEU A 44 -16.29 0.46 -2.76
N GLU A 45 -16.41 1.77 -2.86
CA GLU A 45 -17.59 2.45 -3.39
C GLU A 45 -17.77 2.13 -4.89
N GLU A 46 -16.71 2.26 -5.68
CA GLU A 46 -16.68 1.91 -7.11
C GLU A 46 -17.04 0.45 -7.39
N ILE A 47 -16.47 -0.50 -6.64
CA ILE A 47 -16.83 -1.93 -6.74
C ILE A 47 -18.30 -2.15 -6.36
N ARG A 48 -18.84 -1.39 -5.40
CA ARG A 48 -20.27 -1.49 -5.05
C ARG A 48 -21.18 -0.88 -6.10
N GLU A 49 -20.78 0.20 -6.75
CA GLU A 49 -21.49 0.74 -7.92
C GLU A 49 -21.54 -0.29 -9.06
N ALA A 50 -20.42 -0.97 -9.32
CA ALA A 50 -20.36 -2.07 -10.27
C ALA A 50 -21.26 -3.25 -9.85
N LEU A 51 -21.29 -3.62 -8.56
CA LEU A 51 -22.16 -4.68 -8.02
C LEU A 51 -23.66 -4.29 -8.01
N LYS A 52 -24.04 -3.01 -7.92
CA LYS A 52 -25.45 -2.59 -8.14
C LYS A 52 -25.93 -2.96 -9.54
N LYS A 53 -25.03 -2.92 -10.53
CA LYS A 53 -25.31 -3.21 -11.95
C LYS A 53 -25.07 -4.69 -12.32
N TYR A 54 -24.15 -5.36 -11.63
CA TYR A 54 -23.71 -6.73 -11.90
C TYR A 54 -23.58 -7.53 -10.57
N PRO A 55 -24.69 -7.83 -9.87
CA PRO A 55 -24.66 -8.32 -8.48
C PRO A 55 -23.93 -9.65 -8.30
N ASP A 56 -24.04 -10.56 -9.26
CA ASP A 56 -23.42 -11.90 -9.21
C ASP A 56 -22.06 -11.97 -9.93
N ASN A 57 -21.42 -10.82 -10.20
CA ASN A 57 -20.10 -10.80 -10.81
C ASN A 57 -19.04 -11.26 -9.79
N LYS A 58 -18.50 -12.46 -10.01
CA LYS A 58 -17.59 -13.15 -9.09
C LYS A 58 -16.33 -12.33 -8.81
N GLU A 59 -15.75 -11.67 -9.81
CA GLU A 59 -14.52 -10.89 -9.63
C GLU A 59 -14.76 -9.57 -8.89
N PHE A 60 -15.91 -8.91 -9.07
CA PHE A 60 -16.31 -7.78 -8.23
C PHE A 60 -16.60 -8.23 -6.78
N LEU A 61 -17.20 -9.40 -6.56
CA LEU A 61 -17.38 -9.97 -5.21
C LEU A 61 -16.04 -10.32 -4.55
N LYS A 62 -15.08 -10.92 -5.29
CA LYS A 62 -13.70 -11.15 -4.83
C LYS A 62 -12.97 -9.84 -4.52
N ALA A 63 -13.16 -8.82 -5.36
CA ALA A 63 -12.57 -7.50 -5.19
C ALA A 63 -13.15 -6.79 -3.95
N GLU A 64 -14.47 -6.86 -3.71
CA GLU A 64 -15.09 -6.35 -2.49
C GLU A 64 -14.52 -7.04 -1.25
N ALA A 65 -14.46 -8.38 -1.26
CA ALA A 65 -13.92 -9.17 -0.16
C ALA A 65 -12.45 -8.83 0.14
N THR A 66 -11.61 -8.74 -0.89
CA THR A 66 -10.18 -8.44 -0.74
C THR A 66 -9.93 -6.97 -0.39
N CYS A 67 -10.76 -6.04 -0.87
CA CYS A 67 -10.73 -4.64 -0.45
C CYS A 67 -11.10 -4.49 1.02
N LEU A 68 -12.20 -5.10 1.45
CA LEU A 68 -12.63 -5.14 2.86
C LEU A 68 -11.58 -5.80 3.76
N HIS A 69 -10.88 -6.84 3.28
CA HIS A 69 -9.76 -7.45 3.98
C HIS A 69 -8.63 -6.43 4.22
N LYS A 70 -8.19 -5.70 3.19
CA LYS A 70 -7.14 -4.67 3.31
C LYS A 70 -7.59 -3.48 4.18
N ILE A 71 -8.86 -3.07 4.10
CA ILE A 71 -9.48 -2.05 4.97
C ILE A 71 -9.48 -2.50 6.44
N TRP A 72 -9.75 -3.78 6.73
CA TRP A 72 -9.61 -4.32 8.09
C TRP A 72 -8.15 -4.37 8.54
N LEU A 73 -7.22 -4.91 7.74
CA LEU A 73 -5.78 -4.97 8.09
C LEU A 73 -5.18 -3.59 8.35
N ASN A 74 -5.65 -2.53 7.68
CA ASN A 74 -5.25 -1.17 7.99
C ASN A 74 -5.58 -0.72 9.43
N THR A 75 -6.53 -1.39 10.10
CA THR A 75 -6.90 -1.16 11.52
C THR A 75 -6.28 -2.14 12.52
N VAL A 76 -5.59 -3.20 12.06
CA VAL A 76 -4.91 -4.16 12.94
C VAL A 76 -3.48 -3.65 13.21
N PRO A 77 -3.05 -3.45 14.47
CA PRO A 77 -1.65 -3.16 14.81
C PRO A 77 -0.67 -4.21 14.27
N PHE A 78 0.59 -3.84 14.00
CA PHE A 78 1.57 -4.79 13.44
C PHE A 78 1.90 -5.96 14.39
N ASP A 79 1.82 -5.71 15.69
CA ASP A 79 1.95 -6.69 16.77
C ASP A 79 0.71 -7.61 16.90
N GLU A 80 -0.50 -7.14 16.56
CA GLU A 80 -1.68 -8.01 16.41
C GLU A 80 -1.68 -8.80 15.09
N GLN A 81 -1.10 -8.25 14.01
CA GLN A 81 -0.91 -8.99 12.74
C GLN A 81 0.16 -10.08 12.87
N GLN A 82 1.25 -9.79 13.61
CA GLN A 82 2.50 -10.55 13.74
C GLN A 82 3.30 -10.72 12.44
N LEU A 83 2.65 -11.21 11.38
CA LEU A 83 3.22 -11.50 10.06
C LEU A 83 2.36 -10.88 8.95
N ARG A 84 2.91 -10.76 7.74
CA ARG A 84 2.26 -10.13 6.59
C ARG A 84 1.72 -11.16 5.59
N SER A 85 0.42 -11.11 5.31
CA SER A 85 -0.19 -11.88 4.21
C SER A 85 0.06 -11.23 2.84
N ILE A 86 0.12 -12.07 1.79
CA ILE A 86 0.12 -11.62 0.40
C ILE A 86 -1.33 -11.73 -0.09
N LEU A 87 -1.99 -10.58 -0.24
CA LEU A 87 -3.37 -10.49 -0.73
C LEU A 87 -3.42 -10.00 -2.18
N SER A 88 -3.36 -10.94 -3.12
CA SER A 88 -3.58 -10.65 -4.54
C SER A 88 -5.07 -10.44 -4.84
N ILE A 89 -5.33 -9.88 -6.02
CA ILE A 89 -6.66 -9.85 -6.63
C ILE A 89 -6.46 -10.41 -8.04
N PRO A 90 -7.31 -11.33 -8.51
CA PRO A 90 -7.29 -11.72 -9.91
C PRO A 90 -7.38 -10.48 -10.81
N SER A 91 -6.64 -10.50 -11.92
CA SER A 91 -6.77 -9.46 -12.94
C SER A 91 -8.17 -9.50 -13.53
N PHE A 92 -8.73 -8.31 -13.81
CA PHE A 92 -10.03 -8.13 -14.45
C PHE A 92 -10.15 -8.96 -15.75
N LYS A 93 -11.31 -9.59 -15.97
CA LYS A 93 -11.65 -10.46 -17.10
C LYS A 93 -13.16 -10.37 -17.38
N ASP A 94 -13.55 -10.47 -18.64
CA ASP A 94 -14.88 -10.04 -19.11
C ASP A 94 -16.08 -11.03 -18.90
N SER A 95 -15.89 -12.19 -18.25
CA SER A 95 -16.80 -13.35 -18.41
C SER A 95 -17.27 -14.05 -17.11
N MET A 96 -18.22 -13.47 -16.33
CA MET A 96 -18.64 -14.04 -15.02
C MET A 96 -20.11 -13.81 -14.59
N ILE A 97 -20.84 -14.90 -14.21
CA ILE A 97 -22.22 -14.88 -13.67
C ILE A 97 -22.48 -16.02 -12.61
N SER A 98 -23.28 -15.72 -11.58
CA SER A 98 -24.12 -16.55 -10.64
C SER A 98 -23.54 -17.49 -9.55
N SER A 99 -24.36 -17.66 -8.48
CA SER A 99 -24.10 -17.82 -7.03
C SER A 99 -24.70 -19.14 -6.42
N ASP A 100 -24.77 -19.50 -5.12
CA ASP A 100 -24.45 -18.85 -3.81
C ASP A 100 -23.80 -19.82 -2.75
N SER A 101 -24.26 -19.91 -1.49
CA SER A 101 -23.39 -20.16 -0.30
C SER A 101 -23.99 -20.91 0.95
N SER A 102 -23.40 -20.75 2.16
CA SER A 102 -23.41 -21.74 3.28
C SER A 102 -23.60 -21.19 4.74
N ARG A 103 -23.26 -22.00 5.79
CA ARG A 103 -23.62 -21.79 7.24
C ARG A 103 -22.55 -21.02 8.11
N LYS A 104 -22.88 -20.73 9.39
CA LYS A 104 -22.34 -19.65 10.30
C LYS A 104 -22.27 -20.15 11.77
N ALA A 105 -21.67 -19.54 12.82
CA ALA A 105 -20.60 -18.55 13.14
C ALA A 105 -20.46 -18.54 14.73
N THR A 106 -19.86 -17.66 15.58
CA THR A 106 -19.16 -16.33 15.60
C THR A 106 -18.45 -16.14 16.98
N ASN A 107 -17.36 -15.35 17.14
CA ASN A 107 -16.83 -14.90 18.47
C ASN A 107 -15.96 -13.57 18.39
N LYS A 108 -14.92 -13.35 19.24
CA LYS A 108 -14.01 -12.16 19.30
C LYS A 108 -12.86 -12.20 18.28
N ILE A 109 -12.36 -11.05 17.82
CA ILE A 109 -11.41 -10.88 16.70
C ILE A 109 -10.44 -9.70 16.98
N PRO A 110 -9.23 -9.63 16.40
CA PRO A 110 -8.32 -8.48 16.48
C PRO A 110 -8.67 -7.32 15.52
N GLY A 111 -8.16 -6.12 15.81
CA GLY A 111 -8.51 -4.87 15.11
C GLY A 111 -10.00 -4.51 15.11
N ASP A 112 -10.47 -3.78 14.09
CA ASP A 112 -11.88 -3.40 13.96
C ASP A 112 -12.75 -4.62 13.59
N LYS A 113 -13.44 -5.17 14.61
CA LYS A 113 -14.37 -6.30 14.47
C LYS A 113 -15.48 -6.05 13.45
N ILE A 114 -15.95 -4.81 13.25
CA ILE A 114 -17.00 -4.50 12.26
C ILE A 114 -16.42 -4.59 10.84
N LYS A 115 -15.21 -4.07 10.61
CA LYS A 115 -14.50 -4.23 9.32
C LYS A 115 -14.18 -5.70 9.04
N TYR A 116 -13.71 -6.46 10.03
CA TYR A 116 -13.51 -7.91 9.89
C TYR A 116 -14.80 -8.64 9.51
N MET A 117 -15.91 -8.40 10.22
CA MET A 117 -17.17 -9.10 9.94
C MET A 117 -17.73 -8.74 8.56
N LYS A 118 -17.49 -7.52 8.06
CA LYS A 118 -17.78 -7.14 6.66
C LYS A 118 -16.91 -7.93 5.67
N ALA A 119 -15.60 -8.00 5.88
CA ALA A 119 -14.70 -8.79 5.05
C ALA A 119 -15.11 -10.28 5.04
N LEU A 120 -15.34 -10.87 6.21
CA LEU A 120 -15.78 -12.26 6.37
C LEU A 120 -17.10 -12.53 5.62
N SER A 121 -18.08 -11.62 5.73
CA SER A 121 -19.35 -11.75 5.02
C SER A 121 -19.20 -11.64 3.50
N ALA A 122 -18.24 -10.85 3.00
CA ALA A 122 -17.96 -10.75 1.57
C ALA A 122 -17.23 -12.00 1.05
N TYR A 123 -16.27 -12.55 1.81
CA TYR A 123 -15.67 -13.86 1.48
C TYR A 123 -16.72 -14.97 1.47
N HIS A 124 -17.63 -15.05 2.44
CA HIS A 124 -18.66 -16.09 2.47
C HIS A 124 -19.55 -16.09 1.20
N LYS A 125 -19.90 -14.90 0.68
CA LYS A 125 -20.61 -14.76 -0.62
C LYS A 125 -19.77 -15.27 -1.79
N ALA A 126 -18.50 -14.85 -1.86
CA ALA A 126 -17.63 -15.09 -3.02
C ALA A 126 -17.00 -16.50 -3.06
N ILE A 127 -16.71 -17.11 -1.91
CA ILE A 127 -15.84 -18.30 -1.80
C ILE A 127 -16.47 -19.54 -2.45
N ASN A 128 -17.77 -19.75 -2.25
CA ASN A 128 -18.51 -20.88 -2.83
C ASN A 128 -18.65 -20.75 -4.36
N LEU A 129 -18.39 -19.57 -4.92
CA LEU A 129 -18.45 -19.30 -6.35
C LEU A 129 -17.11 -19.54 -7.06
N SER A 130 -16.05 -19.83 -6.30
CA SER A 130 -14.67 -19.68 -6.73
C SER A 130 -13.75 -20.80 -6.24
N GLN A 131 -13.27 -21.62 -7.17
CA GLN A 131 -12.22 -22.61 -6.96
C GLN A 131 -10.80 -22.01 -7.15
N ASP A 132 -10.63 -20.71 -6.92
CA ASP A 132 -9.39 -19.97 -7.17
C ASP A 132 -8.43 -20.12 -5.97
N PRO A 133 -7.28 -20.81 -6.11
CA PRO A 133 -6.36 -21.04 -5.00
C PRO A 133 -5.82 -19.75 -4.38
N TYR A 134 -5.70 -18.67 -5.14
CA TYR A 134 -5.26 -17.38 -4.63
C TYR A 134 -6.34 -16.74 -3.75
N PHE A 135 -7.61 -16.85 -4.16
CA PHE A 135 -8.74 -16.33 -3.38
C PHE A 135 -9.02 -17.15 -2.12
N ILE A 136 -8.89 -18.48 -2.21
CA ILE A 136 -8.97 -19.39 -1.06
C ILE A 136 -7.81 -19.13 -0.08
N SER A 137 -6.59 -18.89 -0.58
CA SER A 137 -5.44 -18.48 0.22
C SER A 137 -5.62 -17.11 0.88
N ASN A 138 -6.24 -16.14 0.20
CA ASN A 138 -6.62 -14.87 0.84
C ASN A 138 -7.62 -15.11 1.98
N TYR A 139 -8.62 -15.95 1.75
CA TYR A 139 -9.66 -16.24 2.74
C TYR A 139 -9.10 -16.93 3.99
N SER A 140 -8.21 -17.92 3.86
CA SER A 140 -7.58 -18.58 5.02
C SER A 140 -6.80 -17.61 5.90
N THR A 141 -6.07 -16.64 5.31
CA THR A 141 -5.38 -15.60 6.10
C THR A 141 -6.33 -14.65 6.84
N LEU A 142 -7.62 -14.55 6.46
CA LEU A 142 -8.62 -13.86 7.27
C LEU A 142 -9.10 -14.75 8.44
N ILE A 143 -9.50 -15.99 8.15
CA ILE A 143 -10.12 -16.86 9.16
C ILE A 143 -9.15 -17.50 10.17
N VAL A 144 -7.83 -17.39 9.97
CA VAL A 144 -6.86 -17.76 11.03
C VAL A 144 -6.90 -16.79 12.23
N TYR A 145 -7.31 -15.54 12.03
CA TYR A 145 -7.63 -14.60 13.12
C TYR A 145 -9.04 -14.80 13.69
N SER A 146 -9.74 -15.85 13.24
CA SER A 146 -10.95 -16.34 13.88
C SER A 146 -10.64 -17.15 15.14
N ASN A 147 -11.71 -17.60 15.78
CA ASN A 147 -11.82 -17.59 17.23
C ASN A 147 -12.43 -18.88 17.77
N LYS A 148 -13.55 -19.30 17.16
CA LYS A 148 -13.80 -20.67 16.72
C LYS A 148 -12.49 -21.41 16.40
N LYS A 149 -12.23 -22.55 17.05
CA LYS A 149 -11.08 -23.41 16.67
C LYS A 149 -11.27 -23.91 15.24
N GLU A 150 -12.49 -24.31 14.92
CA GLU A 150 -12.97 -24.83 13.63
C GLU A 150 -12.64 -23.89 12.46
N SER A 151 -12.59 -22.58 12.69
CA SER A 151 -12.24 -21.59 11.66
C SER A 151 -10.73 -21.38 11.49
N ARG A 152 -9.92 -21.65 12.52
CA ARG A 152 -8.45 -21.73 12.39
C ARG A 152 -8.03 -23.06 11.78
N ASP A 153 -8.70 -24.14 12.14
CA ASP A 153 -8.49 -25.47 11.57
C ASP A 153 -8.86 -25.47 10.08
N MET A 154 -9.98 -24.85 9.72
CA MET A 154 -10.36 -24.62 8.32
C MET A 154 -9.40 -23.65 7.60
N ALA A 155 -8.80 -22.68 8.30
CA ALA A 155 -7.75 -21.84 7.72
C ALA A 155 -6.54 -22.69 7.31
N VAL A 156 -6.07 -23.58 8.20
CA VAL A 156 -4.98 -24.52 7.95
C VAL A 156 -5.30 -25.37 6.72
N ILE A 157 -6.44 -26.08 6.72
CA ILE A 157 -6.88 -26.94 5.60
C ILE A 157 -6.95 -26.17 4.28
N LEU A 158 -7.60 -25.00 4.25
CA LEU A 158 -7.73 -24.20 3.02
C LEU A 158 -6.39 -23.65 2.53
N SER A 159 -5.47 -23.31 3.45
CA SER A 159 -4.12 -22.86 3.08
C SER A 159 -3.24 -23.99 2.53
N GLU A 160 -3.34 -25.20 3.11
CA GLU A 160 -2.65 -26.40 2.63
C GLU A 160 -3.16 -26.80 1.24
N LEU A 161 -4.48 -26.85 1.04
CA LEU A 161 -5.09 -27.09 -0.28
C LEU A 161 -4.65 -26.06 -1.31
N SER A 162 -4.64 -24.77 -0.96
CA SER A 162 -4.23 -23.70 -1.89
C SER A 162 -2.77 -23.84 -2.33
N ALA A 163 -1.87 -24.15 -1.39
CA ALA A 163 -0.45 -24.33 -1.67
C ALA A 163 -0.16 -25.64 -2.43
N ASN A 164 -0.90 -26.72 -2.16
CA ASN A 164 -0.76 -27.98 -2.89
C ASN A 164 -1.26 -27.90 -4.33
N VAL A 165 -2.36 -27.17 -4.59
CA VAL A 165 -2.88 -26.96 -5.94
C VAL A 165 -2.02 -25.99 -6.75
N ASN A 166 -1.44 -24.97 -6.11
CA ASN A 166 -0.61 -23.97 -6.79
C ASN A 166 0.53 -23.47 -5.88
N PRO A 167 1.71 -24.13 -5.86
CA PRO A 167 2.82 -23.83 -4.94
C PRO A 167 3.65 -22.60 -5.37
N ASP A 168 3.05 -21.42 -5.29
CA ASP A 168 3.63 -20.13 -5.68
C ASP A 168 4.21 -19.33 -4.48
N ILE A 169 4.57 -18.05 -4.68
CA ILE A 169 5.02 -17.16 -3.60
C ILE A 169 3.87 -16.80 -2.65
N GLN A 170 2.67 -16.54 -3.16
CA GLN A 170 1.52 -16.16 -2.34
C GLN A 170 1.03 -17.31 -1.46
N THR A 171 0.71 -18.46 -2.05
CA THR A 171 0.08 -19.58 -1.33
C THR A 171 1.00 -20.14 -0.24
N ILE A 172 2.30 -20.29 -0.53
CA ILE A 172 3.29 -20.78 0.44
C ILE A 172 3.54 -19.76 1.56
N ASN A 173 3.63 -18.47 1.25
CA ASN A 173 3.75 -17.42 2.27
C ASN A 173 2.53 -17.39 3.20
N ASN A 174 1.34 -17.51 2.63
CA ASN A 174 0.08 -17.47 3.36
C ASN A 174 -0.14 -18.75 4.18
N LEU A 175 0.27 -19.93 3.68
CA LEU A 175 0.33 -21.18 4.44
C LEU A 175 1.24 -21.06 5.66
N ALA A 176 2.46 -20.55 5.47
CA ALA A 176 3.40 -20.33 6.56
C ALA A 176 2.86 -19.32 7.60
N LEU A 177 2.20 -18.24 7.16
CA LEU A 177 1.50 -17.33 8.06
C LEU A 177 0.39 -18.04 8.85
N VAL A 178 -0.46 -18.83 8.19
CA VAL A 178 -1.56 -19.56 8.84
C VAL A 178 -1.03 -20.56 9.87
N TYR A 179 0.00 -21.34 9.52
CA TYR A 179 0.73 -22.23 10.43
C TYR A 179 1.30 -21.52 11.67
N PHE A 180 1.72 -20.26 11.51
CA PHE A 180 2.29 -19.48 12.61
C PHE A 180 1.21 -18.88 13.52
N ILE A 181 0.16 -18.28 12.94
CA ILE A 181 -0.93 -17.63 13.68
C ILE A 181 -1.84 -18.65 14.36
N SER A 182 -2.07 -19.83 13.77
CA SER A 182 -2.82 -20.92 14.44
C SER A 182 -2.12 -21.45 15.68
N GLY A 183 -0.79 -21.28 15.77
CA GLY A 183 0.07 -21.75 16.86
C GLY A 183 0.57 -23.19 16.69
N GLU A 184 -0.15 -24.02 15.95
CA GLU A 184 0.09 -25.48 15.87
C GLU A 184 1.35 -25.85 15.07
N LYS A 185 1.78 -25.03 14.10
CA LYS A 185 2.86 -25.37 13.13
C LYS A 185 3.93 -24.27 13.00
N ARG A 186 4.18 -23.51 14.07
CA ARG A 186 5.07 -22.33 14.08
C ARG A 186 6.50 -22.57 13.59
N GLU A 187 7.10 -23.70 13.92
CA GLU A 187 8.45 -24.05 13.44
C GLU A 187 8.46 -24.39 11.94
N LEU A 188 7.43 -25.09 11.45
CA LEU A 188 7.29 -25.38 10.02
C LEU A 188 7.04 -24.11 9.19
N ALA A 189 6.45 -23.06 9.77
CA ALA A 189 6.34 -21.75 9.13
C ALA A 189 7.71 -21.12 8.85
N TYR A 190 8.65 -21.21 9.80
CA TYR A 190 10.02 -20.72 9.64
C TYR A 190 10.71 -21.40 8.45
N ASP A 191 10.64 -22.73 8.38
CA ASP A 191 11.19 -23.52 7.28
C ASP A 191 10.56 -23.18 5.92
N LEU A 192 9.24 -22.94 5.87
CA LEU A 192 8.55 -22.56 4.65
C LEU A 192 8.98 -21.17 4.14
N PHE A 193 9.09 -20.16 5.02
CA PHE A 193 9.61 -18.85 4.62
C PHE A 193 11.06 -18.96 4.13
N ASN A 194 11.89 -19.76 4.81
CA ASN A 194 13.30 -19.96 4.44
C ASN A 194 13.43 -20.61 3.04
N LYS A 195 12.73 -21.74 2.83
CA LYS A 195 12.65 -22.42 1.51
C LYS A 195 12.15 -21.49 0.41
N LEU A 196 11.18 -20.63 0.70
CA LEU A 196 10.64 -19.68 -0.27
C LEU A 196 11.63 -18.57 -0.64
N ILE A 197 12.47 -18.11 0.29
CA ILE A 197 13.55 -17.15 0.01
C ILE A 197 14.63 -17.78 -0.88
N PHE A 198 14.98 -19.06 -0.70
CA PHE A 198 15.86 -19.77 -1.63
C PHE A 198 15.26 -19.85 -3.04
N LYS A 199 13.97 -20.22 -3.16
CA LYS A 199 13.24 -20.25 -4.45
C LYS A 199 13.25 -18.88 -5.15
N ILE A 200 12.96 -17.80 -4.41
CA ILE A 200 12.97 -16.42 -4.92
C ILE A 200 14.38 -15.98 -5.33
N SER A 201 15.39 -16.29 -4.51
CA SER A 201 16.79 -15.92 -4.79
C SER A 201 17.33 -16.63 -6.03
N HIS A 202 16.98 -17.91 -6.22
CA HIS A 202 17.30 -18.67 -7.42
C HIS A 202 16.60 -18.09 -8.65
N LEU A 203 15.30 -17.78 -8.58
CA LEU A 203 14.57 -17.12 -9.68
C LEU A 203 15.19 -15.75 -10.05
N HIS A 204 15.59 -14.95 -9.06
CA HIS A 204 16.32 -13.69 -9.30
C HIS A 204 17.72 -13.90 -9.91
N SER A 205 18.36 -15.05 -9.70
CA SER A 205 19.67 -15.38 -10.32
C SER A 205 19.52 -15.83 -11.78
N LEU A 206 18.45 -16.55 -12.12
CA LEU A 206 18.14 -16.97 -13.48
C LEU A 206 17.55 -15.82 -14.32
N TYR A 207 16.75 -14.96 -13.69
CA TYR A 207 16.02 -13.88 -14.34
C TYR A 207 16.22 -12.54 -13.59
N PRO A 208 17.36 -11.85 -13.76
CA PRO A 208 17.66 -10.59 -13.07
C PRO A 208 16.59 -9.50 -13.25
N GLY A 209 15.88 -9.49 -14.40
CA GLY A 209 14.77 -8.57 -14.66
C GLY A 209 13.62 -8.70 -13.66
N ILE A 210 13.34 -9.90 -13.13
CA ILE A 210 12.31 -10.11 -12.09
C ILE A 210 12.72 -9.40 -10.78
N LYS A 211 14.01 -9.40 -10.44
CA LYS A 211 14.54 -8.67 -9.29
C LYS A 211 14.39 -7.16 -9.48
N GLU A 212 14.66 -6.66 -10.68
CA GLU A 212 14.51 -5.24 -10.99
C GLU A 212 13.04 -4.80 -10.98
N GLU A 213 12.14 -5.57 -11.60
CA GLU A 213 10.69 -5.33 -11.57
C GLU A 213 10.15 -5.33 -10.14
N ALA A 214 10.55 -6.30 -9.30
CA ALA A 214 10.18 -6.33 -7.89
C ALA A 214 10.68 -5.10 -7.12
N THR A 215 11.90 -4.64 -7.42
CA THR A 215 12.51 -3.44 -6.84
C THR A 215 11.76 -2.17 -7.25
N ASN A 216 11.44 -2.03 -8.54
CA ASN A 216 10.74 -0.87 -9.07
C ASN A 216 9.26 -0.86 -8.64
N THR A 217 8.64 -2.03 -8.50
CA THR A 217 7.30 -2.22 -7.92
C THR A 217 7.26 -1.84 -6.44
N GLN A 218 8.27 -2.23 -5.65
CA GLN A 218 8.41 -1.79 -4.25
C GLN A 218 8.53 -0.27 -4.16
N LYS A 219 9.43 0.35 -4.94
CA LYS A 219 9.60 1.82 -4.99
C LYS A 219 8.29 2.53 -5.35
N LEU A 220 7.56 2.02 -6.35
CA LEU A 220 6.32 2.62 -6.85
C LEU A 220 5.21 2.61 -5.79
N TYR A 221 4.89 1.44 -5.24
CA TYR A 221 3.75 1.33 -4.33
C TYR A 221 4.07 1.74 -2.89
N SER A 222 5.32 1.63 -2.41
CA SER A 222 5.70 2.17 -1.09
C SER A 222 5.65 3.69 -1.01
N ALA A 223 5.84 4.39 -2.13
CA ALA A 223 5.68 5.84 -2.22
C ALA A 223 4.22 6.32 -2.14
N MET A 224 3.26 5.41 -2.31
CA MET A 224 1.81 5.71 -2.26
C MET A 224 1.14 5.12 -1.00
N ASN A 225 1.61 3.95 -0.58
CA ASN A 225 1.17 3.22 0.61
C ASN A 225 2.40 2.85 1.43
N SER A 226 2.66 3.57 2.52
CA SER A 226 3.79 3.32 3.43
C SER A 226 3.77 1.93 4.07
N LYS A 227 2.63 1.24 4.10
CA LYS A 227 2.50 -0.16 4.54
C LYS A 227 2.75 -1.18 3.42
N TYR A 228 3.13 -0.77 2.21
CA TYR A 228 3.38 -1.69 1.10
C TYR A 228 4.74 -2.40 1.21
N VAL A 229 4.70 -3.73 1.13
CA VAL A 229 5.85 -4.60 0.89
C VAL A 229 5.48 -5.55 -0.26
N SER A 230 6.38 -5.64 -1.23
CA SER A 230 6.26 -6.48 -2.44
C SER A 230 6.08 -7.96 -2.10
N PRO A 231 5.30 -8.73 -2.87
CA PRO A 231 5.21 -10.19 -2.73
C PRO A 231 6.57 -10.87 -2.69
N ASN A 232 7.54 -10.44 -3.52
CA ASN A 232 8.87 -11.04 -3.58
C ASN A 232 9.76 -10.71 -2.36
N TYR A 233 9.38 -9.74 -1.53
CA TYR A 233 10.09 -9.36 -0.30
C TYR A 233 9.35 -9.78 0.98
N THR A 234 8.05 -10.09 0.88
CA THR A 234 7.20 -10.45 2.02
C THR A 234 7.66 -11.74 2.73
N PRO A 235 8.13 -12.80 2.04
CA PRO A 235 8.72 -13.97 2.70
C PRO A 235 9.99 -13.66 3.51
N ALA A 236 10.83 -12.72 3.04
CA ALA A 236 12.03 -12.30 3.76
C ALA A 236 11.71 -11.49 5.03
N LEU A 237 10.69 -10.63 4.96
CA LEU A 237 10.12 -9.94 6.12
C LEU A 237 9.57 -10.95 7.14
N ASN A 238 8.76 -11.90 6.65
CA ASN A 238 8.11 -12.89 7.49
C ASN A 238 9.10 -13.87 8.12
N LEU A 239 10.19 -14.23 7.43
CA LEU A 239 11.29 -14.97 8.04
C LEU A 239 11.87 -14.19 9.22
N ALA A 240 12.27 -12.92 9.00
CA ALA A 240 12.87 -12.09 10.05
C ALA A 240 11.97 -11.93 11.28
N LEU A 241 10.68 -11.65 11.06
CA LEU A 241 9.67 -11.57 12.14
C LEU A 241 9.52 -12.92 12.86
N THR A 242 9.39 -14.03 12.11
CA THR A 242 9.27 -15.38 12.67
C THR A 242 10.51 -15.76 13.49
N SER A 243 11.71 -15.42 13.04
CA SER A 243 12.96 -15.61 13.79
C SER A 243 12.92 -14.94 15.15
N ILE A 244 12.42 -13.70 15.23
CA ILE A 244 12.34 -12.93 16.47
C ILE A 244 11.31 -13.56 17.42
N TYR A 245 10.09 -13.85 16.96
CA TYR A 245 9.07 -14.47 17.79
C TYR A 245 9.44 -15.88 18.28
N LEU A 246 10.19 -16.65 17.48
CA LEU A 246 10.74 -17.96 17.86
C LEU A 246 12.08 -17.87 18.62
N ARG A 247 12.61 -16.66 18.87
CA ARG A 247 13.88 -16.41 19.57
C ARG A 247 15.07 -17.17 18.95
N LYS A 248 15.11 -17.29 17.62
CA LYS A 248 16.21 -17.90 16.87
C LYS A 248 17.52 -17.12 17.09
N LYS A 249 18.66 -17.81 17.17
CA LYS A 249 19.98 -17.19 17.45
C LYS A 249 20.37 -16.22 16.33
N GLU A 250 19.99 -16.55 15.12
CA GLU A 250 20.23 -15.83 13.87
C GLU A 250 19.25 -14.67 13.60
N ALA A 251 18.26 -14.43 14.49
CA ALA A 251 17.17 -13.48 14.24
C ALA A 251 17.64 -12.04 13.94
N HIS A 252 18.60 -11.52 14.73
CA HIS A 252 19.16 -10.19 14.49
C HIS A 252 19.91 -10.12 13.15
N THR A 253 20.63 -11.18 12.76
CA THR A 253 21.33 -11.26 11.47
C THR A 253 20.34 -11.26 10.30
N ILE A 254 19.25 -12.02 10.39
CA ILE A 254 18.21 -12.07 9.35
C ILE A 254 17.50 -10.71 9.24
N ALA A 255 17.14 -10.08 10.35
CA ALA A 255 16.55 -8.75 10.37
C ALA A 255 17.50 -7.69 9.76
N LYS A 256 18.80 -7.78 10.06
CA LYS A 256 19.84 -6.92 9.47
C LYS A 256 19.96 -7.11 7.97
N ILE A 257 19.96 -8.35 7.47
CA ILE A 257 19.99 -8.63 6.03
C ILE A 257 18.74 -8.04 5.34
N TYR A 258 17.55 -8.17 5.94
CA TYR A 258 16.33 -7.57 5.37
C TYR A 258 16.43 -6.04 5.30
N ILE A 259 16.70 -5.38 6.43
CA ILE A 259 16.71 -3.92 6.56
C ILE A 259 17.82 -3.26 5.75
N GLN A 260 18.97 -3.92 5.57
CA GLN A 260 20.12 -3.34 4.86
C GLN A 260 20.16 -3.70 3.36
N ASN A 261 19.68 -4.90 2.97
CA ASN A 261 19.87 -5.43 1.61
C ASN A 261 18.58 -5.71 0.83
N ILE A 262 17.39 -5.60 1.44
CA ILE A 262 16.11 -5.95 0.79
C ILE A 262 15.10 -4.79 0.80
N GLU A 263 14.69 -4.30 1.98
CA GLU A 263 13.67 -3.27 2.13
C GLU A 263 13.88 -2.47 3.42
N SER A 264 13.81 -1.15 3.35
CA SER A 264 14.16 -0.26 4.46
C SER A 264 13.18 0.90 4.68
N LYS A 265 12.11 1.00 3.88
CA LYS A 265 11.29 2.22 3.75
C LYS A 265 9.81 2.03 4.08
N SER A 266 9.33 0.80 4.16
CA SER A 266 7.98 0.50 4.63
C SER A 266 7.84 0.66 6.15
N GLU A 267 6.61 0.87 6.62
CA GLU A 267 6.28 0.81 8.05
C GLU A 267 6.56 -0.58 8.65
N TRP A 268 6.59 -1.64 7.83
CA TRP A 268 7.00 -2.99 8.23
C TRP A 268 8.51 -3.09 8.49
N ALA A 269 9.36 -2.43 7.70
CA ALA A 269 10.79 -2.30 8.01
C ALA A 269 11.00 -1.46 9.29
N GLY A 270 10.18 -0.43 9.51
CA GLY A 270 10.10 0.32 10.77
C GLY A 270 9.77 -0.56 11.98
N PHE A 271 8.72 -1.38 11.87
CA PHE A 271 8.32 -2.33 12.91
C PHE A 271 9.40 -3.39 13.18
N LEU A 272 9.99 -3.97 12.14
CA LEU A 272 11.09 -4.94 12.27
C LEU A 272 12.33 -4.32 12.91
N SER A 273 12.67 -3.07 12.58
CA SER A 273 13.77 -2.31 13.22
C SER A 273 13.57 -2.20 14.73
N VAL A 274 12.37 -1.78 15.15
CA VAL A 274 12.00 -1.68 16.58
C VAL A 274 12.04 -3.04 17.29
N LEU A 275 11.56 -4.11 16.66
CA LEU A 275 11.57 -5.47 17.24
C LEU A 275 12.96 -6.11 17.34
N SER A 276 13.89 -5.75 16.45
CA SER A 276 15.20 -6.42 16.31
C SER A 276 16.39 -5.64 16.86
N GLY A 277 16.19 -4.35 17.19
CA GLY A 277 17.27 -3.42 17.53
C GLY A 277 18.20 -3.08 16.36
N VAL A 278 17.83 -3.43 15.12
CA VAL A 278 18.59 -3.10 13.91
C VAL A 278 18.23 -1.69 13.46
N GLU A 279 19.21 -0.80 13.35
CA GLU A 279 19.01 0.53 12.79
C GLU A 279 18.72 0.47 11.28
N ILE A 280 17.74 1.27 10.85
CA ILE A 280 17.48 1.53 9.43
C ILE A 280 18.61 2.41 8.88
N PRO A 281 19.27 2.05 7.77
CA PRO A 281 20.30 2.89 7.16
C PRO A 281 19.80 4.31 6.89
N GLU A 282 20.58 5.32 7.28
CA GLU A 282 20.30 6.69 6.83
C GLU A 282 20.33 6.71 5.29
N ASP A 283 19.31 7.34 4.69
CA ASP A 283 19.10 7.33 3.25
C ASP A 283 20.23 8.15 2.58
N ASN A 284 21.29 7.46 2.13
CA ASN A 284 22.56 8.02 1.60
C ASN A 284 22.41 8.83 0.29
N LEU A 285 21.20 9.29 -0.02
CA LEU A 285 20.88 10.36 -0.97
C LEU A 285 21.35 11.72 -0.40
N GLY A 286 22.66 11.85 -0.24
CA GLY A 286 23.29 12.81 0.67
C GLY A 286 23.05 14.30 0.37
N ASN A 287 22.83 15.05 1.45
CA ASN A 287 22.98 16.51 1.61
C ASN A 287 22.25 17.48 0.65
N LYS A 288 21.61 17.02 -0.42
CA LYS A 288 20.75 17.83 -1.29
C LYS A 288 19.35 18.00 -0.67
N VAL A 289 19.26 18.85 0.34
CA VAL A 289 17.99 19.49 0.72
C VAL A 289 17.45 20.21 -0.51
N PHE A 290 16.25 19.85 -0.97
CA PHE A 290 15.65 20.46 -2.15
C PHE A 290 15.13 21.87 -1.82
N SER A 291 16.04 22.85 -1.76
CA SER A 291 15.77 24.19 -1.25
C SER A 291 14.59 24.85 -1.97
N PHE A 292 13.54 25.17 -1.22
CA PHE A 292 12.28 25.72 -1.76
C PHE A 292 12.45 27.07 -2.50
N GLN A 293 13.58 27.76 -2.34
CA GLN A 293 13.88 29.06 -2.94
C GLN A 293 13.67 29.17 -4.47
N LYS A 294 13.58 28.05 -5.21
CA LYS A 294 13.43 28.03 -6.68
C LYS A 294 12.01 27.76 -7.20
N LEU A 295 11.12 27.15 -6.42
CA LEU A 295 9.72 26.88 -6.80
C LEU A 295 8.79 27.61 -5.84
N LYS A 296 7.80 28.35 -6.35
CA LYS A 296 6.79 29.05 -5.52
C LYS A 296 5.39 28.60 -5.92
N ILE A 297 4.45 28.65 -4.98
CA ILE A 297 3.03 28.53 -5.34
C ILE A 297 2.66 29.71 -6.27
N GLY A 298 1.79 29.46 -7.25
CA GLY A 298 1.46 30.40 -8.33
C GLY A 298 2.47 30.49 -9.48
N SER A 299 3.62 29.80 -9.40
CA SER A 299 4.59 29.73 -10.52
C SER A 299 4.10 28.84 -11.65
N ASP A 300 4.57 29.12 -12.87
CA ASP A 300 4.26 28.34 -14.08
C ASP A 300 4.85 26.92 -14.04
N GLU A 301 4.11 25.93 -14.57
CA GLU A 301 4.53 24.52 -14.60
C GLU A 301 5.87 24.29 -15.33
N SER A 302 6.19 25.09 -16.36
CA SER A 302 7.44 24.94 -17.13
C SER A 302 8.71 25.11 -16.30
N LEU A 303 8.61 25.72 -15.11
CA LEU A 303 9.69 25.80 -14.13
C LEU A 303 9.98 24.46 -13.44
N ILE A 304 8.99 23.57 -13.30
CA ILE A 304 9.18 22.27 -12.64
C ILE A 304 10.25 21.46 -13.37
N ASN A 305 10.11 21.25 -14.68
CA ASN A 305 11.06 20.45 -15.48
C ASN A 305 12.47 21.08 -15.56
N LYS A 306 12.61 22.38 -15.29
CA LYS A 306 13.91 23.08 -15.23
C LYS A 306 14.62 22.90 -13.88
N ILE A 307 13.86 22.66 -12.81
CA ILE A 307 14.34 22.65 -11.43
C ILE A 307 14.39 21.21 -10.88
N ILE A 308 13.29 20.48 -11.00
CA ILE A 308 13.24 19.03 -10.81
C ILE A 308 13.71 18.38 -12.12
N LYS A 309 15.00 18.04 -12.17
CA LYS A 309 15.62 17.31 -13.30
C LYS A 309 15.32 15.80 -13.26
N GLU A 310 14.14 15.43 -12.78
CA GLU A 310 13.62 14.07 -12.59
C GLU A 310 12.33 13.99 -13.43
N LYS A 311 12.11 12.92 -14.20
CA LYS A 311 10.78 12.70 -14.79
C LYS A 311 9.82 12.27 -13.68
N PRO A 312 8.55 12.74 -13.66
CA PRO A 312 7.61 12.29 -12.63
C PRO A 312 7.39 10.78 -12.73
N LEU A 313 7.44 10.09 -11.58
CA LEU A 313 7.17 8.66 -11.47
C LEU A 313 5.69 8.36 -11.77
N LEU A 314 4.81 9.31 -11.39
CA LEU A 314 3.39 9.31 -11.70
C LEU A 314 2.89 10.75 -11.93
N SER A 315 2.00 10.91 -12.90
CA SER A 315 1.19 12.12 -13.11
C SER A 315 -0.29 11.73 -13.04
N VAL A 316 -1.00 12.21 -12.02
CA VAL A 316 -2.42 11.96 -11.81
C VAL A 316 -3.23 13.17 -12.30
N PRO A 317 -4.22 13.05 -13.20
CA PRO A 317 -5.07 14.18 -13.56
C PRO A 317 -5.94 14.59 -12.36
N ILE A 318 -6.21 15.89 -12.21
CA ILE A 318 -7.06 16.45 -11.15
C ILE A 318 -8.04 17.45 -11.75
N GLU A 319 -9.29 17.41 -11.30
CA GLU A 319 -10.23 18.52 -11.40
C GLU A 319 -10.56 19.02 -9.99
N GLU A 320 -10.38 20.31 -9.75
CA GLU A 320 -10.90 20.99 -8.56
C GLU A 320 -12.00 21.97 -9.00
N THR A 321 -13.08 22.09 -8.22
CA THR A 321 -14.08 23.15 -8.44
C THR A 321 -13.88 24.22 -7.39
N LYS A 322 -13.53 25.43 -7.81
CA LYS A 322 -13.28 26.58 -6.95
C LYS A 322 -14.12 27.76 -7.40
N ASP A 323 -14.87 28.36 -6.48
CA ASP A 323 -15.73 29.52 -6.73
C ASP A 323 -16.69 29.33 -7.92
N GLY A 324 -17.19 28.09 -8.08
CA GLY A 324 -18.06 27.66 -9.20
C GLY A 324 -17.34 27.26 -10.49
N ILE A 325 -16.05 27.57 -10.62
CA ILE A 325 -15.24 27.31 -11.81
C ILE A 325 -14.54 25.95 -11.68
N LYS A 326 -14.65 25.10 -12.71
CA LYS A 326 -13.84 23.89 -12.85
C LYS A 326 -12.42 24.24 -13.28
N LEU A 327 -11.44 23.94 -12.45
CA LEU A 327 -10.01 24.05 -12.72
C LEU A 327 -9.44 22.65 -12.99
N SER A 328 -9.08 22.38 -14.24
CA SER A 328 -8.35 21.17 -14.61
C SER A 328 -6.85 21.31 -14.36
N GLY A 329 -6.21 20.19 -14.07
CA GLY A 329 -4.80 20.15 -13.69
C GLY A 329 -4.29 18.72 -13.49
N LYS A 330 -3.17 18.60 -12.78
CA LYS A 330 -2.54 17.31 -12.48
C LYS A 330 -1.62 17.39 -11.29
N ARG A 331 -1.41 16.24 -10.64
CA ARG A 331 -0.46 16.03 -9.55
C ARG A 331 0.67 15.13 -10.00
N ASN A 332 1.85 15.71 -10.13
CA ASN A 332 3.09 14.99 -10.40
C ASN A 332 3.68 14.48 -9.08
N ILE A 333 4.26 13.28 -9.09
CA ILE A 333 4.95 12.66 -7.95
C ILE A 333 6.38 12.32 -8.39
N TYR A 334 7.37 12.81 -7.64
CA TYR A 334 8.80 12.65 -7.88
C TYR A 334 9.40 11.88 -6.70
N SER A 335 9.83 10.65 -6.94
CA SER A 335 10.17 9.66 -5.90
C SER A 335 11.61 9.73 -5.40
N GLU A 336 12.53 10.15 -6.26
CA GLU A 336 13.93 10.30 -5.87
C GLU A 336 14.08 11.55 -5.01
N THR A 337 13.50 12.67 -5.45
CA THR A 337 13.39 13.91 -4.68
C THR A 337 12.39 13.84 -3.52
N GLY A 338 11.36 12.97 -3.57
CA GLY A 338 10.38 12.80 -2.47
C GLY A 338 9.38 13.94 -2.34
N ILE A 339 8.99 14.49 -3.49
CA ILE A 339 8.15 15.69 -3.64
C ILE A 339 6.93 15.34 -4.50
N SER A 340 5.77 15.89 -4.18
CA SER A 340 4.63 15.94 -5.09
C SER A 340 4.26 17.39 -5.38
N ILE A 341 3.91 17.69 -6.62
CA ILE A 341 3.48 19.03 -7.04
C ILE A 341 2.17 18.91 -7.79
N THR A 342 1.15 19.62 -7.31
CA THR A 342 -0.10 19.82 -8.04
C THR A 342 -0.01 21.11 -8.85
N THR A 343 -0.37 21.03 -10.13
CA THR A 343 -0.62 22.18 -10.99
C THR A 343 -2.11 22.24 -11.34
N LEU A 344 -2.69 23.44 -11.34
CA LEU A 344 -4.05 23.75 -11.77
C LEU A 344 -3.97 24.89 -12.79
N SER A 345 -4.63 24.75 -13.93
CA SER A 345 -4.58 25.72 -15.04
C SER A 345 -3.15 26.16 -15.42
N GLY A 346 -2.21 25.21 -15.41
CA GLY A 346 -0.78 25.42 -15.74
C GLY A 346 0.07 26.07 -14.64
N LYS A 347 -0.49 26.40 -13.47
CA LYS A 347 0.24 27.00 -12.34
C LYS A 347 0.33 26.05 -11.15
N ILE A 348 1.45 26.07 -10.45
CA ILE A 348 1.66 25.31 -9.21
C ILE A 348 0.67 25.78 -8.15
N SER A 349 -0.19 24.89 -7.66
CA SER A 349 -1.16 25.16 -6.59
C SER A 349 -0.74 24.60 -5.23
N ILE A 350 -0.11 23.42 -5.23
CA ILE A 350 0.31 22.71 -4.01
C ILE A 350 1.70 22.10 -4.23
N ILE A 351 2.58 22.18 -3.22
CA ILE A 351 3.83 21.41 -3.15
C ILE A 351 3.83 20.62 -1.84
N GLU A 352 3.98 19.29 -1.92
CA GLU A 352 4.07 18.40 -0.77
C GLU A 352 5.43 17.72 -0.67
N PHE A 353 5.93 17.58 0.56
CA PHE A 353 7.11 16.76 0.89
C PHE A 353 6.66 15.64 1.83
N PHE A 354 7.10 14.41 1.56
CA PHE A 354 6.70 13.20 2.29
C PHE A 354 7.87 12.23 2.57
N LYS A 355 9.10 12.59 2.19
CA LYS A 355 10.31 11.78 2.34
C LYS A 355 11.25 12.40 3.37
N ASN A 356 11.82 11.57 4.26
CA ASN A 356 12.76 12.00 5.30
C ASN A 356 13.89 12.90 4.76
N GLY A 357 14.24 13.94 5.51
CA GLY A 357 15.30 14.88 5.14
C GLY A 357 14.89 15.99 4.15
N GLN A 358 13.76 15.87 3.46
CA GLN A 358 13.25 16.86 2.51
C GLN A 358 12.33 17.90 3.16
N GLY A 359 12.19 19.08 2.55
CA GLY A 359 11.34 20.15 3.06
C GLY A 359 11.74 21.54 2.55
N LEU A 360 11.35 22.57 3.28
CA LEU A 360 11.65 23.97 2.93
C LEU A 360 13.16 24.28 3.01
N ASP A 361 13.80 23.89 4.12
CA ASP A 361 15.21 24.15 4.42
C ASP A 361 15.78 23.13 5.44
N LYS A 362 16.98 23.40 5.98
CA LYS A 362 17.64 22.54 6.99
C LYS A 362 16.91 22.46 8.34
N LYS A 363 16.02 23.42 8.65
CA LYS A 363 15.27 23.54 9.90
C LYS A 363 13.87 22.93 9.78
N ILE A 364 13.18 23.18 8.66
CA ILE A 364 11.80 22.77 8.40
C ILE A 364 11.77 21.66 7.35
N ARG A 365 11.91 20.41 7.83
CA ARG A 365 12.01 19.19 7.00
C ARG A 365 11.37 17.96 7.65
N ILE A 366 11.00 16.97 6.83
CA ILE A 366 10.46 15.67 7.29
C ILE A 366 11.47 14.99 8.22
N GLY A 367 10.97 14.39 9.30
CA GLY A 367 11.76 13.73 10.35
C GLY A 367 12.27 14.63 11.49
N LYS A 368 12.20 15.97 11.36
CA LYS A 368 12.51 16.90 12.47
C LYS A 368 11.46 16.84 13.58
N SER A 369 11.83 17.16 14.82
CA SER A 369 10.90 17.14 15.95
C SER A 369 9.96 18.36 15.96
N GLU A 370 8.75 18.17 16.49
CA GLU A 370 7.74 19.25 16.61
C GLU A 370 8.27 20.47 17.39
N LYS A 371 9.05 20.23 18.45
CA LYS A 371 9.69 21.28 19.25
C LYS A 371 10.68 22.13 18.44
N GLU A 372 11.48 21.52 17.55
CA GLU A 372 12.39 22.25 16.66
C GLU A 372 11.64 23.07 15.61
N ILE A 373 10.55 22.52 15.07
CA ILE A 373 9.73 23.17 14.05
C ILE A 373 9.01 24.40 14.62
N ILE A 374 8.35 24.27 15.76
CA ILE A 374 7.67 25.39 16.44
C ILE A 374 8.68 26.50 16.77
N LYS A 375 9.87 26.14 17.31
CA LYS A 375 10.96 27.09 17.59
C LYS A 375 11.51 27.78 16.33
N SER A 376 11.46 27.11 15.17
CA SER A 376 11.96 27.63 13.89
C SER A 376 10.95 28.52 13.18
N LEU A 377 9.66 28.19 13.23
CA LEU A 377 8.59 28.93 12.54
C LEU A 377 8.17 30.20 13.28
N LYS A 378 8.33 30.25 14.61
CA LYS A 378 7.99 31.41 15.48
C LYS A 378 6.56 31.97 15.31
N THR A 379 5.66 31.20 14.70
CA THR A 379 4.32 31.63 14.27
C THR A 379 3.29 30.72 14.92
N LYS A 380 2.17 31.27 15.42
CA LYS A 380 1.07 30.47 15.97
C LYS A 380 0.43 29.64 14.86
N SER A 381 0.17 28.36 15.13
CA SER A 381 -0.57 27.48 14.23
C SER A 381 -2.06 27.42 14.56
N GLN A 382 -2.88 27.15 13.56
CA GLN A 382 -4.25 26.66 13.73
C GLN A 382 -4.29 25.17 13.38
N LYS A 383 -4.73 24.33 14.31
CA LYS A 383 -4.95 22.90 14.03
C LYS A 383 -6.22 22.73 13.21
N ARG A 384 -6.14 22.04 12.06
CA ARG A 384 -7.29 21.60 11.25
C ARG A 384 -7.11 20.14 10.87
N GLY A 385 -7.97 19.27 11.38
CA GLY A 385 -7.86 17.82 11.20
C GLY A 385 -6.49 17.30 11.66
N LYS A 386 -5.78 16.60 10.77
CA LYS A 386 -4.44 16.03 11.00
C LYS A 386 -3.27 17.02 10.82
N TYR A 387 -3.53 18.28 10.45
CA TYR A 387 -2.50 19.28 10.18
C TYR A 387 -2.48 20.43 11.20
N ASN A 388 -1.29 20.87 11.57
CA ASN A 388 -1.05 22.19 12.16
C ASN A 388 -0.73 23.16 11.01
N ILE A 389 -1.60 24.16 10.79
CA ILE A 389 -1.48 25.13 9.70
C ILE A 389 -0.89 26.45 10.21
N TYR A 390 0.12 26.96 9.50
CA TYR A 390 0.81 28.21 9.75
C TYR A 390 0.53 29.17 8.60
N TYR A 391 -0.16 30.27 8.91
CA TYR A 391 -0.53 31.32 7.97
C TYR A 391 0.47 32.50 8.04
N GLY A 392 0.54 33.33 6.99
CA GLY A 392 1.34 34.56 6.98
C GLY A 392 2.85 34.39 6.78
N ILE A 393 3.32 33.15 6.67
CA ILE A 393 4.61 32.82 6.06
C ILE A 393 4.45 32.97 4.52
N LYS A 394 5.54 33.18 3.76
CA LYS A 394 5.50 33.54 2.31
C LYS A 394 4.68 32.62 1.39
N ASN A 395 4.34 31.42 1.83
CA ASN A 395 3.21 30.61 1.34
C ASN A 395 2.57 29.98 2.59
N ASN A 396 1.28 29.62 2.53
CA ASN A 396 0.61 28.95 3.63
C ASN A 396 1.16 27.52 3.79
N LEU A 397 1.33 27.08 5.04
CA LEU A 397 2.12 25.90 5.39
C LEU A 397 1.33 24.99 6.33
N ALA A 398 0.99 23.78 5.88
CA ALA A 398 0.38 22.74 6.70
C ALA A 398 1.40 21.65 7.02
N ILE A 399 1.53 21.29 8.30
CA ILE A 399 2.46 20.25 8.77
C ILE A 399 1.69 19.17 9.51
N GLN A 400 1.84 17.91 9.08
CA GLN A 400 1.39 16.75 9.85
C GLN A 400 2.53 16.25 10.72
N PHE A 401 2.26 16.11 12.01
CA PHE A 401 3.15 15.47 12.97
C PHE A 401 2.66 14.05 13.28
N GLU A 402 3.60 13.15 13.54
CA GLU A 402 3.38 11.78 13.98
C GLU A 402 4.53 11.39 14.90
N ASN A 403 4.23 10.77 16.05
CA ASN A 403 5.21 10.39 17.08
C ASN A 403 6.19 11.52 17.45
N GLY A 404 5.69 12.77 17.50
CA GLY A 404 6.46 13.97 17.82
C GLY A 404 7.43 14.46 16.72
N LYS A 405 7.41 13.85 15.53
CA LYS A 405 8.22 14.21 14.36
C LYS A 405 7.35 14.65 13.18
N VAL A 406 7.91 15.41 12.25
CA VAL A 406 7.24 15.79 11.00
C VAL A 406 7.08 14.56 10.09
N LYS A 407 5.83 14.20 9.74
CA LYS A 407 5.50 13.17 8.73
C LYS A 407 5.34 13.77 7.32
N GLN A 408 4.68 14.93 7.21
CA GLN A 408 4.37 15.57 5.92
C GLN A 408 4.44 17.09 6.05
N ILE A 409 4.95 17.75 5.01
CA ILE A 409 4.90 19.22 4.83
C ILE A 409 4.11 19.49 3.55
N VAL A 410 3.12 20.38 3.62
CA VAL A 410 2.28 20.80 2.50
C VAL A 410 2.33 22.33 2.40
N LEU A 411 2.60 22.85 1.21
CA LEU A 411 2.63 24.27 0.88
C LEU A 411 1.52 24.57 -0.11
N PHE A 412 0.76 25.63 0.17
CA PHE A 412 -0.40 26.06 -0.60
C PHE A 412 -0.57 27.57 -0.51
N ASN A 413 -1.61 28.10 -1.16
CA ASN A 413 -2.01 29.51 -1.09
C ASN A 413 -3.43 29.61 -0.54
#